data_AF-A0A964TI52-F1
#
_entry.id   AF-A0A964TI52-F1
#
_cell.length_a   1.000
_cell.length_b   1.000
_cell.length_c   1.000
_cell.angle_alpha   90.00
_cell.angle_beta   90.00
_cell.angle_gamma   90.00
#
_symmetry.space_group_name_H-M   'P 1'
#
loop_
_entity.id
_entity.type
_entity.pdbx_description
1 polymer ?
#
loop_
_entity_poly.entity_id
_entity_poly.type
_entity_poly.pdbx_seq_one_letter_code
_entity_poly.pdbx_strand_id
1 'polypeptide(L)'
;MTLLAPAALCAQDAGGDAAAGETLFARQCVSCHIIADESGEVLAGRASRTGPNLYQVVGRVPGSREDFNYSRALEAYGALGVVWEQENLVSYLLDPNAHLREALGDAGARSQMAYRVRNEEQAVDIVAYLESFGRADAEDGAEDGAEDAPAE
;
A
#
# COMPACT_ATOMS: atom_id res chain seq x y z
N MET A 1 -46.59 -23.73 -4.24
CA MET A 1 -45.67 -22.78 -3.58
C MET A 1 -44.30 -22.94 -4.21
N THR A 2 -43.95 -22.06 -5.15
CA THR A 2 -42.64 -22.07 -5.80
C THR A 2 -41.70 -21.26 -4.93
N LEU A 3 -40.78 -21.93 -4.23
CA LEU A 3 -39.70 -21.28 -3.48
C LEU A 3 -38.63 -20.85 -4.48
N LEU A 4 -38.54 -19.55 -4.71
CA LEU A 4 -37.44 -18.93 -5.43
C LEU A 4 -36.26 -18.83 -4.46
N ALA A 5 -35.23 -19.65 -4.66
CA ALA A 5 -33.98 -19.55 -3.91
C ALA A 5 -33.20 -18.31 -4.38
N PRO A 6 -32.69 -17.46 -3.47
CA PRO A 6 -31.83 -16.36 -3.86
C PRO A 6 -30.49 -16.93 -4.33
N ALA A 7 -30.06 -16.55 -5.53
CA ALA A 7 -28.68 -16.76 -5.93
C ALA A 7 -27.79 -15.98 -4.97
N ALA A 8 -26.94 -16.68 -4.23
CA ALA A 8 -25.82 -16.07 -3.53
C ALA A 8 -24.93 -15.44 -4.60
N LEU A 9 -25.01 -14.11 -4.70
CA LEU A 9 -24.06 -13.30 -5.42
C LEU A 9 -22.76 -13.44 -4.63
N CYS A 10 -21.86 -14.32 -5.06
CA CYS A 10 -20.48 -14.26 -4.61
C CYS A 10 -19.99 -12.87 -5.03
N ALA A 11 -19.81 -11.98 -4.04
CA ALA A 11 -19.02 -10.80 -4.24
C ALA A 11 -17.66 -11.30 -4.73
N GLN A 12 -17.31 -10.99 -5.99
CA GLN A 12 -15.94 -11.12 -6.41
C GLN A 12 -15.17 -10.14 -5.55
N ASP A 13 -14.38 -10.67 -4.62
CA ASP A 13 -13.50 -9.90 -3.75
C ASP A 13 -12.65 -8.99 -4.65
N ALA A 14 -12.94 -7.69 -4.62
CA ALA A 14 -12.40 -6.70 -5.55
C ALA A 14 -10.97 -6.29 -5.18
N GLY A 15 -10.17 -7.18 -4.58
CA GLY A 15 -8.96 -6.80 -3.84
C GLY A 15 -7.62 -7.36 -4.34
N GLY A 16 -7.58 -8.40 -5.18
CA GLY A 16 -6.34 -9.09 -5.58
C GLY A 16 -6.01 -10.33 -4.75
N ASP A 17 -5.10 -11.18 -5.26
CA ASP A 17 -4.61 -12.39 -4.56
C ASP A 17 -3.34 -12.06 -3.76
N ALA A 18 -3.49 -11.92 -2.44
CA ALA A 18 -2.37 -11.61 -1.54
C ALA A 18 -1.28 -12.70 -1.52
N ALA A 19 -1.61 -13.98 -1.75
CA ALA A 19 -0.62 -15.06 -1.78
C ALA A 19 0.20 -15.02 -3.09
N ALA A 20 -0.46 -14.70 -4.21
CA ALA A 20 0.25 -14.37 -5.45
C ALA A 20 1.12 -13.12 -5.27
N GLY A 21 0.58 -12.11 -4.59
CA GLY A 21 1.26 -10.86 -4.21
C GLY A 21 2.53 -11.08 -3.41
N GLU A 22 2.49 -11.94 -2.40
CA GLU A 22 3.66 -12.33 -1.61
C GLU A 22 4.76 -12.92 -2.50
N THR A 23 4.37 -13.85 -3.39
CA THR A 23 5.30 -14.48 -4.33
C THR A 23 5.92 -13.47 -5.28
N LEU A 24 5.12 -12.52 -5.77
CA LEU A 24 5.56 -11.44 -6.65
C LEU A 24 6.48 -10.46 -5.91
N PHE A 25 6.15 -10.08 -4.67
CA PHE A 25 6.97 -9.23 -3.82
C PHE A 25 8.36 -9.84 -3.61
N ALA A 26 8.40 -11.13 -3.21
CA ALA A 26 9.62 -11.89 -2.98
C ALA A 26 10.55 -11.94 -4.20
N ARG A 27 10.00 -11.82 -5.41
CA ARG A 27 10.76 -11.87 -6.68
C ARG A 27 11.14 -10.49 -7.21
N GLN A 28 10.32 -9.48 -6.97
CA GLN A 28 10.40 -8.20 -7.69
C GLN A 28 10.81 -7.04 -6.78
N CYS A 29 10.43 -7.06 -5.50
CA CYS A 29 10.53 -5.90 -4.62
C CYS A 29 11.69 -6.01 -3.61
N VAL A 30 12.04 -7.23 -3.19
CA VAL A 30 13.02 -7.47 -2.11
C VAL A 30 14.46 -7.08 -2.43
N SER A 31 14.76 -6.78 -3.70
CA SER A 31 16.05 -6.23 -4.10
C SER A 31 16.25 -4.79 -3.61
N CYS A 32 15.15 -4.05 -3.45
CA CYS A 32 15.17 -2.65 -3.05
C CYS A 32 14.52 -2.39 -1.70
N HIS A 33 13.47 -3.15 -1.36
CA HIS A 33 12.61 -2.87 -0.22
C HIS A 33 12.63 -3.95 0.86
N ILE A 34 12.30 -3.51 2.07
CA ILE A 34 11.93 -4.34 3.21
C ILE A 34 10.54 -3.98 3.69
N ILE A 35 9.94 -4.90 4.44
CA ILE A 35 8.81 -4.67 5.32
C ILE A 35 9.31 -4.99 6.72
N ALA A 36 9.53 -3.94 7.52
CA ALA A 36 9.89 -4.08 8.91
C ALA A 36 8.93 -3.28 9.77
N ASP A 37 8.45 -3.88 10.87
CA ASP A 37 7.55 -3.19 11.79
C ASP A 37 8.25 -2.07 12.57
N GLU A 38 7.52 -1.40 13.44
CA GLU A 38 8.06 -0.30 14.26
C GLU A 38 9.14 -0.75 15.25
N SER A 39 9.12 -2.02 15.68
CA SER A 39 10.16 -2.59 16.54
C SER A 39 11.46 -2.88 15.80
N GLY A 40 11.40 -2.87 14.46
CA GLY A 40 12.50 -3.23 13.56
C GLY A 40 12.55 -4.71 13.21
N GLU A 41 11.52 -5.50 13.57
CA GLU A 41 11.39 -6.88 13.13
C GLU A 41 11.13 -6.91 11.62
N VAL A 42 11.92 -7.68 10.87
CA VAL A 42 11.75 -7.81 9.42
C VAL A 42 10.71 -8.87 9.14
N LEU A 43 9.51 -8.43 8.75
CA LEU A 43 8.38 -9.27 8.38
C LEU A 43 8.51 -9.83 6.95
N ALA A 44 9.07 -9.03 6.04
CA ALA A 44 9.35 -9.46 4.66
C ALA A 44 10.52 -8.71 4.03
N GLY A 45 11.11 -9.33 3.00
CA GLY A 45 12.20 -8.75 2.22
C GLY A 45 13.60 -9.14 2.69
N ARG A 46 14.59 -8.52 2.08
CA ARG A 46 16.01 -8.67 2.43
C ARG A 46 16.49 -7.27 2.82
N ALA A 47 17.40 -7.14 3.79
CA ALA A 47 17.85 -5.88 4.40
C ALA A 47 18.48 -4.80 3.46
N SER A 48 18.20 -4.83 2.16
CA SER A 48 18.44 -3.75 1.20
C SER A 48 17.64 -2.50 1.58
N ARG A 49 18.30 -1.35 1.49
CA ARG A 49 17.73 -0.03 1.82
C ARG A 49 17.78 0.89 0.60
N THR A 50 17.70 0.31 -0.61
CA THR A 50 17.69 1.07 -1.86
C THR A 50 16.36 1.81 -2.03
N GLY A 51 15.27 1.20 -1.58
CA GLY A 51 13.95 1.80 -1.43
C GLY A 51 13.54 1.92 0.05
N PRO A 52 12.47 2.68 0.34
CA PRO A 52 11.93 2.85 1.69
C PRO A 52 11.36 1.54 2.25
N ASN A 53 11.20 1.49 3.57
CA ASN A 53 10.39 0.48 4.23
C ASN A 53 8.91 0.59 3.79
N LEU A 54 8.30 -0.55 3.46
CA LEU A 54 6.93 -0.65 2.94
C LEU A 54 5.90 -1.09 3.98
N TYR A 55 6.29 -1.29 5.24
CA TYR A 55 5.35 -1.51 6.34
C TYR A 55 4.33 -0.36 6.42
N GLN A 56 3.04 -0.69 6.52
CA GLN A 56 1.91 0.26 6.46
C GLN A 56 2.01 1.27 5.30
N VAL A 57 2.38 0.83 4.08
CA VAL A 57 2.47 1.74 2.93
C VAL A 57 1.11 2.17 2.39
N VAL A 58 0.13 1.27 2.41
CA VAL A 58 -1.25 1.60 2.08
C VAL A 58 -1.83 2.47 3.20
N GLY A 59 -2.48 3.57 2.85
CA GLY A 59 -2.95 4.62 3.75
C GLY A 59 -1.88 5.67 4.10
N ARG A 60 -0.61 5.47 3.73
CA ARG A 60 0.47 6.45 4.01
C ARG A 60 0.58 7.50 2.91
N VAL A 61 0.93 8.73 3.31
CA VAL A 61 1.28 9.81 2.38
C VAL A 61 2.52 9.43 1.55
N PRO A 62 2.50 9.60 0.22
CA PRO A 62 3.68 9.39 -0.62
C PRO A 62 4.87 10.27 -0.19
N GLY A 63 6.05 9.67 -0.12
CA GLY A 63 7.28 10.39 0.18
C GLY A 63 7.40 10.92 1.61
N SER A 64 6.66 10.36 2.58
CA SER A 64 6.57 10.93 3.93
C SER A 64 7.40 10.24 5.02
N ARG A 65 8.06 9.10 4.76
CA ARG A 65 8.87 8.46 5.80
C ARG A 65 10.18 9.22 6.01
N GLU A 66 10.45 9.58 7.26
CA GLU A 66 11.63 10.38 7.62
C GLU A 66 12.96 9.62 7.46
N ASP A 67 12.91 8.27 7.41
CA ASP A 67 14.08 7.41 7.30
C ASP A 67 14.56 7.15 5.86
N PHE A 68 13.99 7.86 4.87
CA PHE A 68 14.32 7.68 3.47
C PHE A 68 14.38 9.00 2.69
N ASN A 69 15.33 9.12 1.77
CA ASN A 69 15.45 10.29 0.89
C ASN A 69 14.66 10.08 -0.40
N TYR A 70 13.57 10.82 -0.59
CA TYR A 70 12.69 10.63 -1.74
C TYR A 70 13.07 11.48 -2.95
N SER A 71 12.49 11.16 -4.11
CA SER A 71 12.50 12.07 -5.25
C SER A 71 11.60 13.27 -4.96
N ARG A 72 12.04 14.47 -5.36
CA ARG A 72 11.23 15.71 -5.27
C ARG A 72 9.82 15.56 -5.84
N ALA A 73 9.66 14.78 -6.92
CA ALA A 73 8.35 14.55 -7.53
C ALA A 73 7.42 13.72 -6.61
N LEU A 74 7.94 12.72 -5.92
CA LEU A 74 7.14 11.91 -5.00
C LEU A 74 6.72 12.69 -3.75
N GLU A 75 7.63 13.53 -3.22
CA GLU A 75 7.33 14.45 -2.12
C GLU A 75 6.26 15.47 -2.54
N ALA A 76 6.38 16.04 -3.75
CA ALA A 76 5.39 16.96 -4.30
C ALA A 76 4.03 16.28 -4.51
N TYR A 77 4.02 15.01 -4.91
CA TYR A 77 2.79 14.23 -5.04
C TYR A 77 2.11 14.05 -3.67
N GLY A 78 2.86 13.68 -2.64
CA GLY A 78 2.34 13.61 -1.27
C GLY A 78 1.81 14.96 -0.74
N ALA A 79 2.46 16.07 -1.11
CA ALA A 79 2.02 17.42 -0.74
C ALA A 79 0.66 17.84 -1.34
N LEU A 80 0.11 17.07 -2.29
CA LEU A 80 -1.28 17.23 -2.76
C LEU A 80 -2.33 16.75 -1.76
N GLY A 81 -1.91 16.18 -0.61
CA GLY A 81 -2.82 15.64 0.42
C GLY A 81 -3.37 14.26 0.07
N VAL A 82 -2.72 13.55 -0.84
CA VAL A 82 -3.08 12.17 -1.21
C VAL A 82 -2.45 11.17 -0.25
N VAL A 83 -3.10 10.03 -0.10
CA VAL A 83 -2.55 8.82 0.56
C VAL A 83 -2.47 7.69 -0.45
N TRP A 84 -1.59 6.72 -0.23
CA TRP A 84 -1.55 5.51 -1.05
C TRP A 84 -2.82 4.70 -0.84
N GLU A 85 -3.69 4.72 -1.84
CA GLU A 85 -4.85 3.85 -1.95
C GLU A 85 -4.56 2.80 -3.01
N GLN A 86 -5.41 1.77 -3.11
CA GLN A 86 -5.17 0.69 -4.07
C GLN A 86 -5.02 1.21 -5.51
N GLU A 87 -5.93 2.06 -5.97
CA GLU A 87 -5.94 2.58 -7.35
C GLU A 87 -4.67 3.35 -7.70
N ASN A 88 -4.25 4.31 -6.86
CA ASN A 88 -3.10 5.15 -7.16
C ASN A 88 -1.78 4.40 -6.97
N LEU A 89 -1.71 3.43 -6.04
CA LEU A 89 -0.52 2.61 -5.85
C LEU A 89 -0.35 1.62 -6.99
N VAL A 90 -1.44 1.01 -7.49
CA VAL A 90 -1.43 0.17 -8.71
C VAL A 90 -0.92 0.99 -9.90
N SER A 91 -1.49 2.17 -10.14
CA SER A 91 -1.05 3.09 -11.20
C SER A 91 0.43 3.44 -11.09
N TYR A 92 0.89 3.76 -9.87
CA TYR A 92 2.29 4.06 -9.60
C TYR A 92 3.21 2.85 -9.85
N LEU A 93 2.81 1.63 -9.49
CA LEU A 93 3.61 0.41 -9.74
C LEU A 93 3.75 0.07 -11.22
N LEU A 94 2.76 0.40 -12.05
CA LEU A 94 2.79 0.17 -13.49
C LEU A 94 3.76 1.12 -14.21
N ASP A 95 3.72 2.41 -13.87
CA ASP A 95 4.70 3.38 -14.35
C ASP A 95 4.87 4.56 -13.39
N PRO A 96 5.89 4.51 -12.50
CA PRO A 96 6.10 5.55 -11.49
C PRO A 96 6.29 6.95 -12.08
N ASN A 97 6.95 7.02 -13.24
CA ASN A 97 7.21 8.30 -13.89
C ASN A 97 5.95 8.84 -14.59
N ALA A 98 5.19 7.99 -15.27
CA ALA A 98 3.96 8.45 -15.93
C ALA A 98 2.93 8.91 -14.89
N HIS A 99 2.73 8.12 -13.83
CA HIS A 99 1.85 8.45 -12.72
C HIS A 99 2.17 9.83 -12.13
N LEU A 100 3.44 10.07 -11.76
CA LEU A 100 3.84 11.36 -11.19
C LEU A 100 3.72 12.52 -12.17
N ARG A 101 4.02 12.34 -13.46
CA ARG A 101 3.85 13.40 -14.46
C ARG A 101 2.41 13.81 -14.63
N GLU A 102 1.50 12.84 -14.67
CA GLU A 102 0.07 13.08 -14.82
C GLU A 102 -0.49 13.78 -13.58
N ALA A 103 -0.24 13.21 -12.39
CA ALA A 103 -0.71 13.77 -11.14
C ALA A 103 -0.19 15.19 -10.86
N LEU A 104 1.04 15.51 -11.27
CA LEU A 104 1.66 16.82 -11.03
C LEU A 104 1.47 17.80 -12.19
N GLY A 105 1.02 17.35 -13.36
CA GLY A 105 1.06 18.15 -14.58
C GLY A 105 2.47 18.59 -15.01
N ASP A 106 3.51 17.88 -14.56
CA ASP A 106 4.92 18.19 -14.81
C ASP A 106 5.59 17.07 -15.61
N ALA A 107 5.85 17.31 -16.90
CA ALA A 107 6.54 16.35 -17.76
C ALA A 107 7.96 15.98 -17.30
N GLY A 108 8.60 16.86 -16.50
CA GLY A 108 9.90 16.67 -15.89
C GLY A 108 9.89 15.80 -14.63
N ALA A 109 8.72 15.49 -14.08
CA ALA A 109 8.60 14.66 -12.88
C ALA A 109 9.24 13.27 -13.09
N ARG A 110 10.04 12.85 -12.09
CA ARG A 110 10.75 11.57 -12.08
C ARG A 110 10.71 10.93 -10.71
N SER A 111 10.31 9.67 -10.66
CA SER A 111 10.54 8.81 -9.51
C SER A 111 11.99 8.29 -9.51
N GLN A 112 12.54 8.07 -8.31
CA GLN A 112 13.76 7.28 -8.14
C GLN A 112 13.52 5.78 -8.35
N MET A 113 12.27 5.31 -8.18
CA MET A 113 11.90 3.94 -8.51
C MET A 113 11.75 3.80 -10.03
N ALA A 114 12.74 3.17 -10.66
CA ALA A 114 12.74 2.94 -12.11
C ALA A 114 12.02 1.63 -12.53
N TYR A 115 11.72 0.76 -11.57
CA TYR A 115 11.05 -0.52 -11.81
C TYR A 115 9.58 -0.32 -12.19
N ARG A 116 9.06 -1.24 -13.02
CA ARG A 116 7.68 -1.28 -13.48
C ARG A 116 7.16 -2.70 -13.38
N VAL A 117 6.03 -2.87 -12.70
CA VAL A 117 5.32 -4.15 -12.67
C VAL A 117 4.76 -4.43 -14.06
N ARG A 118 4.76 -5.70 -14.45
CA ARG A 118 4.54 -6.09 -15.86
C ARG A 118 3.13 -5.80 -16.35
N ASN A 119 2.14 -5.95 -15.48
CA ASN A 119 0.73 -5.77 -15.79
C ASN A 119 -0.05 -5.45 -14.53
N GLU A 120 -1.29 -5.04 -14.74
CA GLU A 120 -2.20 -4.57 -13.69
C GLU A 120 -2.55 -5.66 -12.68
N GLU A 121 -2.84 -6.88 -13.13
CA GLU A 121 -3.13 -8.03 -12.25
C GLU A 121 -2.02 -8.24 -11.21
N GLN A 122 -0.76 -8.25 -11.64
CA GLN A 122 0.38 -8.38 -10.72
C GLN A 122 0.51 -7.18 -9.78
N ALA A 123 0.19 -5.97 -10.24
CA ALA A 123 0.25 -4.79 -9.41
C ALA A 123 -0.84 -4.84 -8.33
N VAL A 124 -2.06 -5.25 -8.69
CA VAL A 124 -3.18 -5.44 -7.77
C VAL A 124 -2.84 -6.52 -6.72
N ASP A 125 -2.32 -7.67 -7.13
CA ASP A 125 -1.91 -8.73 -6.20
C ASP A 125 -0.82 -8.26 -5.23
N ILE A 126 0.19 -7.51 -5.71
CA ILE A 126 1.23 -6.93 -4.85
C ILE A 126 0.62 -5.96 -3.84
N VAL A 127 -0.33 -5.11 -4.26
CA VAL A 127 -1.00 -4.18 -3.34
C VAL A 127 -1.84 -4.93 -2.32
N ALA A 128 -2.57 -5.98 -2.72
CA ALA A 128 -3.31 -6.86 -1.81
C ALA A 128 -2.40 -7.45 -0.71
N TYR A 129 -1.20 -7.87 -1.09
CA TYR A 129 -0.19 -8.33 -0.13
C TYR A 129 0.28 -7.20 0.80
N LEU A 130 0.55 -6.00 0.27
CA LEU A 130 0.99 -4.85 1.08
C LEU A 130 -0.07 -4.38 2.08
N GLU A 131 -1.36 -4.48 1.73
CA GLU A 131 -2.48 -4.17 2.63
C GLU A 131 -2.49 -5.05 3.89
N SER A 132 -1.99 -6.28 3.80
CA SER A 132 -1.90 -7.18 4.97
C SER A 132 -0.98 -6.65 6.09
N PHE A 133 -0.12 -5.67 5.78
CA PHE A 133 0.78 -5.02 6.75
C PHE A 133 0.28 -3.65 7.22
N GLY A 134 -0.96 -3.26 6.90
CA GLY A 134 -1.58 -1.99 7.27
C GLY A 134 -2.87 -2.09 8.08
N ARG A 135 -3.51 -3.27 8.12
CA ARG A 135 -4.84 -3.48 8.72
C ARG A 135 -4.80 -3.67 10.24
N ALA A 136 -3.69 -4.18 10.80
CA ALA A 136 -3.63 -4.61 12.20
C ALA A 136 -3.86 -3.50 13.23
N ASP A 137 -3.57 -2.24 12.90
CA ASP A 137 -3.69 -1.11 13.84
C ASP A 137 -5.04 -0.38 13.75
N ALA A 138 -5.88 -0.72 12.77
CA ALA A 138 -7.19 -0.07 12.59
C ALA A 138 -8.31 -0.70 13.44
N GLU A 139 -8.12 -1.93 13.93
CA GLU A 139 -9.13 -2.66 14.72
C GLU A 139 -8.87 -2.62 16.24
N ASP A 140 -7.68 -2.20 16.70
CA ASP A 140 -7.31 -2.16 18.13
C ASP A 140 -7.56 -0.77 18.80
N GLY A 141 -8.14 0.20 18.09
CA GLY A 141 -8.37 1.56 18.58
C GLY A 141 -9.81 1.89 18.99
N ALA A 142 -10.74 0.93 18.96
CA ALA A 142 -12.18 1.20 19.02
C ALA A 142 -12.92 0.58 20.22
N GLU A 143 -12.28 0.35 21.37
CA GLU A 143 -12.95 0.01 22.65
C GLU A 143 -11.94 0.47 23.75
N ASP A 144 -12.18 1.32 24.75
CA ASP A 144 -13.33 1.59 25.60
C ASP A 144 -13.15 3.00 26.19
N GLY A 145 -14.05 3.92 25.84
CA GLY A 145 -14.13 5.26 26.39
C GLY A 145 -15.49 5.52 27.03
N ALA A 146 -16.04 4.53 27.74
CA ALA A 146 -17.28 4.67 28.50
C ALA A 146 -16.96 4.99 29.97
N GLU A 147 -16.78 6.29 30.21
CA GLU A 147 -17.32 7.05 31.35
C GLU A 147 -17.82 6.24 32.57
N ASP A 148 -17.02 6.16 33.63
CA ASP A 148 -17.51 5.87 34.98
C ASP A 148 -17.61 7.19 35.76
N ALA A 149 -18.82 7.72 35.82
CA ALA A 149 -19.19 8.82 36.70
C ALA A 149 -19.44 8.25 38.11
N PRO A 150 -18.83 8.80 39.17
CA PRO A 150 -19.00 8.26 40.51
C PRO A 150 -20.40 8.55 41.04
N ALA A 151 -21.09 7.48 41.47
CA ALA A 151 -22.26 7.58 42.32
C ALA A 151 -21.84 7.43 43.80
N GLU A 152 -22.03 8.54 44.51
CA GLU A 152 -22.28 8.73 45.96
C GLU A 152 -21.11 8.58 46.97
#